data_AF-A0A6H5GLD4-F1
#
_entry.id   AF-A0A6H5GLD4-F1
#
_cell.length_a   1.000
_cell.length_b   1.000
_cell.length_c   1.000
_cell.angle_alpha   90.00
_cell.angle_beta   90.00
_cell.angle_gamma   90.00
#
_symmetry.space_group_name_H-M   'P 1'
#
loop_
_entity.id
_entity.type
_entity.pdbx_description
1 polymer ?
#
loop_
_entity_poly.entity_id
_entity_poly.type
_entity_poly.pdbx_seq_one_letter_code
_entity_poly.pdbx_strand_id
1 'polypeptide(L)'
;MEPESKKTKVLDNGQSNATTTAIDDLSKFEFVRVLADHSHKKVVCVEGRLKDKEGKAVLWLDKPPFSEDVIKSLCTDKSKLKVAFINDIFGSYSAIVDPDLNEIKTTLIYPATEQHIQKFLQKPLYVVEETPECYRDITLPFIEEEQFSVDWVYNILDGKKETERIIFEDKDDATGFTLLPDLKWNGKQTVDLYCLALARPRGIKSLRDLRSEHIPLLKNILDKGRVSKIEIFFF
;
A
#
# COMPACT_ATOMS: atom_id res chain seq x y z
N MET A 1 -18.51 18.10 22.83
CA MET A 1 -18.64 16.63 22.80
C MET A 1 -18.01 16.17 21.51
N GLU A 2 -16.74 15.77 21.58
CA GLU A 2 -15.97 15.22 20.47
C GLU A 2 -16.51 13.85 20.06
N PRO A 3 -16.57 13.48 18.77
CA PRO A 3 -16.77 12.11 18.37
C PRO A 3 -15.43 11.35 18.35
N GLU A 4 -15.42 10.21 19.04
CA GLU A 4 -14.31 9.27 19.18
C GLU A 4 -13.79 8.74 17.82
N SER A 5 -12.47 8.67 17.67
CA SER A 5 -11.83 8.08 16.49
C SER A 5 -11.97 6.55 16.50
N LYS A 6 -12.64 6.01 15.48
CA LYS A 6 -12.84 4.57 15.31
C LYS A 6 -11.56 3.90 14.80
N LYS A 7 -11.02 2.98 15.62
CA LYS A 7 -9.92 2.08 15.28
C LYS A 7 -10.30 1.17 14.10
N THR A 8 -9.52 1.21 13.02
CA THR A 8 -9.62 0.31 11.88
C THR A 8 -9.26 -1.13 12.29
N LYS A 9 -10.20 -2.07 12.10
CA LYS A 9 -10.02 -3.50 12.36
C LYS A 9 -9.29 -4.15 11.18
N VAL A 10 -8.15 -4.77 11.44
CA VAL A 10 -7.40 -5.60 10.48
C VAL A 10 -8.10 -6.95 10.30
N LEU A 11 -8.16 -7.42 9.05
CA LEU A 11 -8.75 -8.69 8.61
C LEU A 11 -7.85 -9.87 8.99
N ASP A 12 -8.41 -10.74 9.83
CA ASP A 12 -7.89 -12.06 10.21
C ASP A 12 -8.19 -13.10 9.12
N ASN A 13 -7.14 -13.72 8.59
CA ASN A 13 -7.20 -14.97 7.83
C ASN A 13 -6.25 -15.95 8.55
N GLY A 14 -6.83 -16.83 9.37
CA GLY A 14 -6.08 -17.71 10.24
C GLY A 14 -5.37 -18.85 9.49
N GLN A 15 -4.04 -18.91 9.63
CA GLN A 15 -3.36 -20.06 10.25
C GLN A 15 -1.91 -19.70 10.62
N SER A 16 -1.76 -18.95 11.71
CA SER A 16 -0.99 -19.36 12.90
C SER A 16 -1.30 -18.32 13.97
N ASN A 17 -1.73 -18.75 15.15
CA ASN A 17 -2.00 -17.87 16.29
C ASN A 17 -0.68 -17.34 16.86
N ALA A 18 0.08 -16.57 16.07
CA ALA A 18 1.13 -15.71 16.56
C ALA A 18 0.46 -14.36 16.86
N THR A 19 0.02 -14.19 18.10
CA THR A 19 -0.48 -12.91 18.61
C THR A 19 0.53 -11.81 18.26
N THR A 20 0.22 -10.95 17.29
CA THR A 20 1.07 -9.82 16.92
C THR A 20 1.18 -8.92 18.14
N THR A 21 2.22 -9.14 18.95
CA THR A 21 2.44 -8.36 20.16
C THR A 21 2.80 -6.97 19.70
N ALA A 22 1.96 -5.99 20.06
CA ALA A 22 2.25 -4.59 19.78
C ALA A 22 3.63 -4.27 20.36
N ILE A 23 4.53 -3.76 19.51
CA ILE A 23 5.84 -3.28 19.91
C ILE A 23 5.74 -1.77 19.93
N ASP A 24 6.00 -1.20 21.10
CA ASP A 24 6.02 0.23 21.39
C ASP A 24 7.43 0.82 21.36
N ASP A 25 8.45 -0.04 21.44
CA ASP A 25 9.85 0.35 21.51
C ASP A 25 10.69 -0.30 20.39
N LEU A 26 11.19 0.54 19.48
CA LEU A 26 12.03 0.14 18.36
C LEU A 26 13.48 -0.19 18.79
N SER A 27 13.91 0.15 20.01
CA SER A 27 15.26 -0.19 20.53
C SER A 27 15.51 -1.71 20.65
N LYS A 28 14.42 -2.48 20.65
CA LYS A 28 14.40 -3.94 20.63
C LYS A 28 14.69 -4.53 19.24
N PHE A 29 14.62 -3.72 18.18
CA PHE A 29 14.90 -4.14 16.82
C PHE A 29 16.40 -4.08 16.53
N GLU A 30 16.97 -5.22 16.20
CA GLU A 30 18.35 -5.37 15.76
C GLU A 30 18.39 -5.43 14.24
N PHE A 31 19.00 -4.41 13.63
CA PHE A 31 19.20 -4.35 12.20
C PHE A 31 20.16 -5.45 11.71
N VAL A 32 19.80 -6.09 10.60
CA VAL A 32 20.65 -7.09 9.91
C VAL A 32 21.13 -6.55 8.57
N ARG A 33 20.22 -6.14 7.68
CA ARG A 33 20.55 -5.57 6.37
C ARG A 33 19.42 -4.75 5.77
N VAL A 34 19.74 -3.90 4.80
CA VAL A 34 18.74 -3.24 3.94
C VAL A 34 18.25 -4.24 2.89
N LEU A 35 16.92 -4.39 2.78
CA LEU A 35 16.29 -5.19 1.74
C LEU A 35 16.03 -4.36 0.49
N ALA A 36 15.48 -3.15 0.65
CA ALA A 36 15.22 -2.23 -0.46
C ALA A 36 15.38 -0.77 -0.01
N ASP A 37 15.93 0.05 -0.90
CA ASP A 37 16.01 1.51 -0.74
C ASP A 37 15.29 2.21 -1.91
N HIS A 38 14.23 2.93 -1.58
CA HIS A 38 13.45 3.74 -2.51
C HIS A 38 13.61 5.21 -2.15
N SER A 39 14.84 5.74 -2.29
CA SER A 39 15.18 7.10 -1.85
C SER A 39 14.31 8.19 -2.50
N HIS A 40 13.87 8.00 -3.74
CA HIS A 40 12.95 8.91 -4.44
C HIS A 40 11.56 8.99 -3.80
N LYS A 41 11.10 7.92 -3.14
CA LYS A 41 9.86 7.88 -2.34
C LYS A 41 10.11 8.13 -0.86
N LYS A 42 11.37 8.25 -0.44
CA LYS A 42 11.78 8.35 0.98
C LYS A 42 11.30 7.14 1.80
N VAL A 43 11.40 5.96 1.19
CA VAL A 43 10.99 4.67 1.79
C VAL A 43 12.18 3.73 1.85
N VAL A 44 12.31 3.00 2.95
CA VAL A 44 13.31 1.94 3.12
C VAL A 44 12.68 0.70 3.75
N CYS A 45 13.12 -0.47 3.30
CA CYS A 45 12.76 -1.74 3.90
C CYS A 45 14.01 -2.45 4.41
N VAL A 46 13.97 -2.93 5.64
CA VAL A 46 15.12 -3.56 6.30
C VAL A 46 14.74 -4.90 6.93
N GLU A 47 15.68 -5.83 6.90
CA GLU A 47 15.63 -7.09 7.65
C GLU A 47 16.29 -6.88 9.01
N GLY A 48 15.70 -7.45 10.04
CA GLY A 48 16.23 -7.43 11.39
C GLY A 48 15.76 -8.60 12.24
N ARG A 49 16.03 -8.50 13.53
CA ARG A 49 15.62 -9.43 14.60
C ARG A 49 15.09 -8.64 15.79
N LEU A 50 14.33 -9.28 16.66
CA LEU A 50 13.86 -8.67 17.90
C LEU A 50 14.59 -9.34 19.07
N LYS A 51 15.20 -8.56 19.97
CA LYS A 51 16.09 -9.07 21.05
C LYS A 51 15.49 -10.19 21.90
N ASP A 52 14.19 -10.12 22.17
CA ASP A 52 13.49 -11.03 23.08
C ASP A 52 12.69 -12.12 22.35
N LYS A 53 12.90 -12.29 21.03
CA LYS A 53 12.03 -13.08 20.17
C LYS A 53 12.82 -13.83 19.10
N GLU A 54 12.52 -15.11 18.95
CA GLU A 54 13.13 -15.93 17.90
C GLU A 54 12.42 -15.72 16.56
N GLY A 55 13.18 -15.36 15.54
CA GLY A 55 12.69 -15.22 14.18
C GLY A 55 13.24 -13.98 13.49
N LYS A 56 12.99 -13.90 12.19
CA LYS A 56 13.32 -12.74 11.39
C LYS A 56 12.20 -11.70 11.51
N ALA A 57 12.53 -10.44 11.33
CA ALA A 57 11.59 -9.34 11.27
C ALA A 57 11.87 -8.51 10.03
N VAL A 58 10.82 -7.95 9.43
CA VAL A 58 10.93 -6.96 8.37
C VAL A 58 10.34 -5.65 8.86
N LEU A 59 11.08 -4.57 8.69
CA LEU A 59 10.66 -3.23 9.06
C LEU A 59 10.58 -2.36 7.81
N TRP A 60 9.44 -1.75 7.59
CA TRP A 60 9.16 -0.84 6.48
C TRP A 60 8.94 0.56 7.02
N LEU A 61 9.76 1.50 6.58
CA LEU A 61 9.77 2.89 7.04
C LEU A 61 9.44 3.81 5.87
N ASP A 62 8.38 4.61 6.03
CA ASP A 62 7.84 5.47 5.00
C ASP A 62 7.64 6.89 5.56
N LYS A 63 8.33 7.87 4.98
CA LYS A 63 8.17 9.28 5.35
C LYS A 63 6.88 9.82 4.72
N PRO A 64 5.88 10.22 5.52
CA PRO A 64 4.62 10.71 5.00
C PRO A 64 4.81 12.00 4.17
N PRO A 65 3.93 12.26 3.20
CA PRO A 65 3.94 13.51 2.46
C PRO A 65 3.59 14.69 3.38
N PHE A 66 4.05 15.89 3.03
CA PHE A 66 3.62 17.11 3.70
C PHE A 66 2.16 17.42 3.37
N SER A 67 1.34 17.66 4.39
CA SER A 67 0.03 18.29 4.24
C SER A 67 0.12 19.78 4.51
N GLU A 68 -0.87 20.54 4.06
CA GLU A 68 -0.93 21.99 4.28
C GLU A 68 -0.91 22.34 5.78
N ASP A 69 -1.63 21.58 6.61
CA ASP A 69 -1.66 21.80 8.06
C ASP A 69 -0.29 21.59 8.71
N VAL A 70 0.44 20.54 8.30
CA VAL A 70 1.80 20.30 8.78
C VAL A 70 2.71 21.47 8.39
N ILE A 71 2.63 21.96 7.16
CA ILE A 71 3.44 23.10 6.70
C ILE A 71 3.14 24.35 7.53
N LYS A 72 1.88 24.64 7.84
CA LYS A 72 1.51 25.77 8.71
C LYS A 72 2.11 25.62 10.11
N SER A 73 2.13 24.41 10.68
CA SER A 73 2.75 24.13 11.97
C SER A 73 4.29 24.17 11.95
N LEU A 74 4.90 23.93 10.79
CA LEU A 74 6.35 24.01 10.62
C LEU A 74 6.87 25.45 10.62
N CYS A 75 6.08 26.43 10.18
CA CYS A 75 6.48 27.84 10.09
C CYS A 75 6.38 28.57 11.44
N THR A 76 7.02 28.02 12.47
CA THR A 76 7.03 28.56 13.85
C THR A 76 8.47 28.75 14.35
N ASP A 77 8.62 29.45 15.47
CA ASP A 77 9.89 29.69 16.16
C ASP A 77 10.57 28.40 16.67
N LYS A 78 9.80 27.31 16.78
CA LYS A 78 10.31 25.98 17.11
C LYS A 78 11.15 25.36 15.98
N SER A 79 10.91 25.75 14.73
CA SER A 79 11.64 25.22 13.58
C SER A 79 12.92 26.01 13.34
N LYS A 80 14.07 25.36 13.51
CA LYS A 80 15.39 25.98 13.34
C LYS A 80 16.04 25.57 12.04
N LEU A 81 16.44 26.54 11.24
CA LEU A 81 17.15 26.33 9.99
C LEU A 81 18.66 26.37 10.23
N LYS A 82 19.38 25.40 9.65
CA LYS A 82 20.83 25.45 9.49
C LYS A 82 21.15 25.71 8.03
N VAL A 83 21.93 26.75 7.77
CA VAL A 83 22.33 27.15 6.43
C VAL A 83 23.29 26.11 5.85
N ALA A 84 23.00 25.62 4.66
CA ALA A 84 23.92 24.80 3.88
C ALA A 84 24.62 25.63 2.79
N PHE A 85 23.87 26.45 2.06
CA PHE A 85 24.38 27.27 0.97
C PHE A 85 23.49 28.49 0.75
N ILE A 86 24.08 29.63 0.40
CA ILE A 86 23.34 30.84 0.01
C ILE A 86 24.01 31.42 -1.23
N ASN A 87 23.20 31.71 -2.25
CA ASN A 87 23.61 32.45 -3.43
C ASN A 87 22.50 33.39 -3.88
N ASP A 88 22.72 34.69 -3.70
CA ASP A 88 21.75 35.75 -3.97
C ASP A 88 20.40 35.45 -3.28
N ILE A 89 19.31 35.27 -4.05
CA ILE A 89 17.97 34.96 -3.53
C ILE A 89 17.75 33.48 -3.19
N PHE A 90 18.71 32.60 -3.50
CA PHE A 90 18.59 31.16 -3.30
C PHE A 90 19.34 30.71 -2.04
N GLY A 91 18.60 30.28 -1.02
CA GLY A 91 19.16 29.65 0.17
C GLY A 91 18.77 28.17 0.28
N SER A 92 19.74 27.31 0.50
CA SER A 92 19.56 25.91 0.86
C SER A 92 19.78 25.74 2.37
N TYR A 93 18.82 25.12 3.04
CA TYR A 93 18.82 24.95 4.50
C TYR A 93 18.42 23.53 4.86
N SER A 94 18.97 23.01 5.96
CA SER A 94 18.39 21.85 6.66
C SER A 94 17.53 22.35 7.82
N ALA A 95 16.29 21.90 7.92
CA ALA A 95 15.38 22.27 9.00
C ALA A 95 15.38 21.22 10.12
N ILE A 96 15.51 21.67 11.36
CA ILE A 96 15.21 20.90 12.57
C ILE A 96 13.86 21.38 13.07
N VAL A 97 12.89 20.47 13.11
CA VAL A 97 11.49 20.78 13.38
C VAL A 97 11.00 19.97 14.57
N ASP A 98 9.83 20.33 15.11
CA ASP A 98 9.21 19.64 16.24
C ASP A 98 9.12 18.11 15.98
N PRO A 99 9.60 17.23 16.87
CA PRO A 99 9.55 15.78 16.69
C PRO A 99 8.16 15.24 16.37
N ASP A 100 7.11 15.87 16.91
CA ASP A 100 5.72 15.46 16.68
C ASP A 100 5.29 15.62 15.21
N LEU A 101 5.95 16.49 14.44
CA LEU A 101 5.70 16.73 13.02
C LEU A 101 6.53 15.81 12.11
N ASN A 102 7.42 14.99 12.69
CA ASN A 102 8.40 14.18 11.98
C ASN A 102 8.09 12.68 12.00
N GLU A 103 6.83 12.31 12.23
CA GLU A 103 6.37 10.93 12.27
C GLU A 103 6.82 10.13 11.04
N ILE A 104 7.24 8.90 11.26
CA ILE A 104 7.60 7.95 10.21
C ILE A 104 6.58 6.82 10.27
N LYS A 105 5.84 6.64 9.18
CA LYS A 105 4.91 5.52 9.06
C LYS A 105 5.74 4.23 9.08
N THR A 106 5.55 3.45 10.13
CA THR A 106 6.34 2.25 10.41
C THR A 106 5.45 1.03 10.34
N THR A 107 5.81 0.06 9.51
CA THR A 107 5.13 -1.25 9.42
C THR A 107 6.12 -2.34 9.78
N LEU A 108 5.78 -3.14 10.78
CA LEU A 108 6.60 -4.27 11.24
C LEU A 108 5.92 -5.58 10.89
N ILE A 109 6.67 -6.49 10.27
CA ILE A 109 6.24 -7.85 9.96
C ILE A 109 7.06 -8.81 10.82
N TYR A 110 6.38 -9.51 11.73
CA TYR A 110 6.99 -10.50 12.60
C TYR A 110 5.97 -11.59 12.97
N PRO A 111 6.36 -12.90 12.96
CA PRO A 111 7.61 -13.42 12.43
C PRO A 111 7.64 -13.32 10.89
N ALA A 112 8.76 -12.84 10.33
CA ALA A 112 8.94 -12.77 8.89
C ALA A 112 9.45 -14.11 8.35
N THR A 113 8.72 -14.68 7.39
CA THR A 113 9.14 -15.87 6.64
C THR A 113 10.17 -15.48 5.57
N GLU A 114 10.85 -16.47 4.98
CA GLU A 114 11.77 -16.21 3.86
C GLU A 114 11.02 -15.62 2.65
N GLN A 115 9.77 -16.04 2.41
CA GLN A 115 8.92 -15.44 1.37
C GLN A 115 8.69 -13.93 1.59
N HIS A 116 8.46 -13.50 2.83
CA HIS A 116 8.35 -12.06 3.13
C HIS A 116 9.64 -11.32 2.78
N ILE A 117 10.79 -11.87 3.14
CA ILE A 117 12.10 -11.27 2.84
C ILE A 117 12.33 -11.18 1.33
N GLN A 118 12.09 -12.27 0.60
CA GLN A 118 12.25 -12.32 -0.85
C GLN A 118 11.32 -11.38 -1.60
N LYS A 119 10.14 -11.07 -1.04
CA LYS A 119 9.20 -10.09 -1.57
C LYS A 119 9.73 -8.65 -1.48
N PHE A 120 10.39 -8.31 -0.37
CA PHE A 120 10.88 -6.95 -0.12
C PHE A 120 12.34 -6.74 -0.53
N LEU A 121 13.10 -7.81 -0.76
CA LEU A 121 14.45 -7.72 -1.28
C LEU A 121 14.41 -7.06 -2.67
N GLN A 122 15.12 -5.94 -2.79
CA GLN A 122 15.29 -5.24 -4.06
C GLN A 122 16.14 -6.11 -4.98
N LYS A 123 15.49 -6.61 -6.02
CA LYS A 123 16.13 -7.41 -7.06
C LYS A 123 16.50 -6.50 -8.22
N PRO A 124 17.59 -6.79 -8.96
CA PRO A 124 17.83 -6.15 -10.23
C PRO A 124 16.60 -6.35 -11.12
N LEU A 125 16.11 -5.26 -11.70
CA LEU A 125 15.00 -5.28 -12.64
C LEU A 125 15.55 -5.54 -14.03
N TYR A 126 14.99 -6.54 -14.70
CA TYR A 126 15.27 -6.83 -16.09
C TYR A 126 14.02 -6.52 -16.91
N VAL A 127 14.22 -5.89 -18.06
CA VAL A 127 13.15 -5.75 -19.06
C VAL A 127 13.12 -7.04 -19.87
N VAL A 128 11.96 -7.68 -19.91
CA VAL A 128 11.73 -8.90 -20.68
C VAL A 128 10.59 -8.64 -21.65
N GLU A 129 10.78 -9.02 -22.90
CA GLU A 129 9.72 -9.03 -23.90
C GLU A 129 9.10 -10.43 -23.95
N GLU A 130 7.92 -10.57 -23.35
CA GLU A 130 7.22 -11.86 -23.27
C GLU A 130 6.37 -12.10 -24.53
N THR A 131 6.69 -13.14 -25.31
CA THR A 131 5.85 -13.60 -26.42
C THR A 131 4.65 -14.43 -25.91
N PRO A 132 3.59 -14.61 -26.73
CA PRO A 132 2.47 -15.47 -26.36
C PRO A 132 2.86 -16.92 -26.02
N GLU A 133 3.88 -17.46 -26.70
CA GLU A 133 4.42 -18.80 -26.46
C GLU A 133 5.12 -18.86 -25.10
N CYS A 134 5.98 -17.88 -24.79
CA CYS A 134 6.61 -17.77 -23.47
C CYS A 134 5.58 -17.67 -22.35
N TYR A 135 4.51 -16.88 -22.54
CA TYR A 135 3.43 -16.80 -21.55
C TYR A 135 2.79 -18.17 -21.31
N ARG A 136 2.42 -18.89 -22.38
CA ARG A 136 1.75 -20.20 -22.27
C ARG A 136 2.65 -21.28 -21.68
N ASP A 137 3.92 -21.32 -22.08
CA ASP A 137 4.80 -22.46 -21.81
C ASP A 137 5.68 -22.24 -20.55
N ILE A 138 5.84 -20.99 -20.10
CA ILE A 138 6.72 -20.63 -18.97
C ILE A 138 5.96 -19.87 -17.88
N THR A 139 5.38 -18.71 -18.23
CA THR A 139 4.82 -17.79 -17.22
C THR A 139 3.53 -18.30 -16.59
N LEU A 140 2.60 -18.82 -17.40
CA LEU A 140 1.31 -19.33 -16.93
C LEU A 140 1.48 -20.54 -15.99
N PRO A 141 2.29 -21.57 -16.31
CA PRO A 141 2.59 -22.66 -15.37
C PRO A 141 3.15 -22.14 -14.04
N PHE A 142 4.07 -21.17 -14.08
CA PHE A 142 4.63 -20.57 -12.87
C PHE A 142 3.58 -19.82 -12.05
N ILE A 143 2.70 -19.04 -12.69
CA ILE A 143 1.59 -18.34 -12.01
C ILE A 143 0.66 -19.33 -11.32
N GLU A 144 0.37 -20.47 -11.96
CA GLU A 144 -0.52 -21.49 -11.41
C GLU A 144 0.12 -22.27 -10.24
N GLU A 145 1.45 -22.44 -10.25
CA GLU A 145 2.20 -23.07 -9.16
C GLU A 145 2.37 -22.15 -7.93
N GLU A 146 2.75 -20.88 -8.14
CA GLU A 146 3.11 -19.92 -7.09
C GLU A 146 1.98 -18.92 -6.75
N GLN A 147 0.72 -19.28 -7.02
CA GLN A 147 -0.40 -18.36 -6.85
C GLN A 147 -0.64 -18.01 -5.37
N PHE A 148 -0.45 -16.74 -5.01
CA PHE A 148 -0.92 -16.23 -3.71
C PHE A 148 -2.44 -16.31 -3.61
N SER A 149 -2.96 -16.64 -2.42
CA SER A 149 -4.39 -16.59 -2.17
C SER A 149 -4.96 -15.20 -2.47
N VAL A 150 -6.00 -15.17 -3.29
CA VAL A 150 -6.80 -13.99 -3.61
C VAL A 150 -8.12 -13.98 -2.83
N ASP A 151 -8.22 -14.75 -1.74
CA ASP A 151 -9.45 -14.86 -0.94
C ASP A 151 -9.92 -13.50 -0.41
N TRP A 152 -9.00 -12.57 -0.16
CA TRP A 152 -9.32 -11.21 0.24
C TRP A 152 -10.18 -10.49 -0.81
N VAL A 153 -9.95 -10.73 -2.11
CA VAL A 153 -10.77 -10.19 -3.21
C VAL A 153 -12.18 -10.74 -3.12
N TYR A 154 -12.31 -12.07 -2.98
CA TYR A 154 -13.61 -12.73 -2.90
C TYR A 154 -14.39 -12.36 -1.64
N ASN A 155 -13.70 -12.18 -0.51
CA ASN A 155 -14.34 -11.71 0.72
C ASN A 155 -14.97 -10.32 0.56
N ILE A 156 -14.39 -9.45 -0.26
CA ILE A 156 -14.96 -8.13 -0.58
C ILE A 156 -16.14 -8.29 -1.54
N LEU A 157 -15.96 -9.02 -2.65
CA LEU A 157 -17.01 -9.23 -3.66
C LEU A 157 -18.25 -9.98 -3.11
N ASP A 158 -18.05 -10.86 -2.14
CA ASP A 158 -19.11 -11.61 -1.45
C ASP A 158 -19.74 -10.80 -0.30
N GLY A 159 -19.27 -9.57 -0.03
CA GLY A 159 -19.77 -8.71 1.04
C GLY A 159 -19.46 -9.20 2.47
N LYS A 160 -18.43 -10.04 2.63
CA LYS A 160 -18.02 -10.58 3.95
C LYS A 160 -17.16 -9.59 4.72
N LYS A 161 -16.40 -8.74 4.04
CA LYS A 161 -15.40 -7.82 4.61
C LYS A 161 -15.34 -6.51 3.83
N GLU A 162 -14.91 -5.43 4.50
CA GLU A 162 -14.64 -4.08 3.90
C GLU A 162 -15.86 -3.42 3.22
N THR A 163 -17.07 -3.89 3.53
CA THR A 163 -18.32 -3.43 2.91
C THR A 163 -18.59 -1.95 3.14
N GLU A 164 -18.14 -1.41 4.28
CA GLU A 164 -18.28 -0.02 4.67
C GLU A 164 -17.35 0.94 3.92
N ARG A 165 -16.31 0.40 3.25
CA ARG A 165 -15.36 1.17 2.45
C ARG A 165 -15.70 1.18 0.97
N ILE A 166 -16.75 0.48 0.56
CA ILE A 166 -17.20 0.43 -0.83
C ILE A 166 -17.73 1.81 -1.23
N ILE A 167 -17.17 2.34 -2.32
CA ILE A 167 -17.59 3.58 -2.97
C ILE A 167 -18.77 3.30 -3.90
N PHE A 168 -18.65 2.24 -4.69
CA PHE A 168 -19.61 1.87 -5.71
C PHE A 168 -19.59 0.36 -5.91
N GLU A 169 -20.76 -0.22 -6.16
CA GLU A 169 -20.89 -1.63 -6.45
C GLU A 169 -21.90 -1.85 -7.58
N ASP A 170 -21.45 -2.55 -8.62
CA ASP A 170 -22.31 -3.16 -9.64
C ASP A 170 -22.32 -4.67 -9.42
N LYS A 171 -23.53 -5.22 -9.21
CA LYS A 171 -23.73 -6.62 -8.82
C LYS A 171 -23.88 -7.58 -9.99
N ASP A 172 -23.79 -7.10 -11.23
CA ASP A 172 -23.86 -7.97 -12.40
C ASP A 172 -22.69 -8.98 -12.41
N ASP A 173 -22.99 -10.27 -12.61
CA ASP A 173 -21.99 -11.34 -12.49
C ASP A 173 -20.98 -11.35 -13.67
N ALA A 174 -21.35 -10.79 -14.82
CA ALA A 174 -20.53 -10.81 -16.04
C ALA A 174 -19.81 -9.48 -16.30
N THR A 175 -20.38 -8.37 -15.86
CA THR A 175 -19.95 -7.00 -16.20
C THR A 175 -19.83 -6.10 -14.98
N GLY A 176 -20.18 -6.58 -13.79
CA GLY A 176 -20.13 -5.83 -12.54
C GLY A 176 -18.73 -5.75 -11.93
N PHE A 177 -18.58 -4.81 -11.01
CA PHE A 177 -17.35 -4.57 -10.26
C PHE A 177 -17.64 -3.84 -8.95
N THR A 178 -16.71 -3.94 -8.00
CA THR A 178 -16.72 -3.18 -6.74
C THR A 178 -15.58 -2.17 -6.74
N LEU A 179 -15.88 -0.90 -6.48
CA LEU A 179 -14.91 0.20 -6.35
C LEU A 179 -14.71 0.53 -4.87
N LEU A 180 -13.46 0.61 -4.43
CA LEU A 180 -13.11 0.95 -3.05
C LEU A 180 -11.74 1.65 -2.95
N PRO A 181 -11.46 2.41 -1.88
CA PRO A 181 -10.13 2.97 -1.61
C PRO A 181 -9.05 1.89 -1.47
N ASP A 182 -7.90 2.09 -2.09
CA ASP A 182 -6.73 1.22 -1.88
C ASP A 182 -6.16 1.39 -0.46
N LEU A 183 -5.54 0.35 0.09
CA LEU A 183 -4.90 0.38 1.41
C LEU A 183 -3.80 1.45 1.53
N LYS A 184 -3.21 1.88 0.41
CA LYS A 184 -2.17 2.91 0.39
C LYS A 184 -2.71 4.31 0.58
N TRP A 185 -4.00 4.55 0.30
CA TRP A 185 -4.60 5.88 0.40
C TRP A 185 -5.29 6.07 1.76
N ASN A 186 -4.99 7.19 2.42
CA ASN A 186 -5.49 7.48 3.77
C ASN A 186 -6.84 8.21 3.80
N GLY A 187 -7.40 8.55 2.62
CA GLY A 187 -8.69 9.22 2.50
C GLY A 187 -8.70 10.71 2.88
N LYS A 188 -7.55 11.32 3.21
CA LYS A 188 -7.50 12.70 3.73
C LYS A 188 -7.43 13.76 2.65
N GLN A 189 -6.83 13.44 1.50
CA GLN A 189 -6.57 14.41 0.43
C GLN A 189 -6.74 13.76 -0.94
N THR A 190 -7.01 14.57 -1.96
CA THR A 190 -7.34 14.08 -3.31
C THR A 190 -6.14 13.96 -4.23
N VAL A 191 -5.05 14.64 -3.90
CA VAL A 191 -3.81 14.63 -4.70
C VAL A 191 -3.16 13.25 -4.77
N ASP A 192 -3.36 12.42 -3.75
CA ASP A 192 -2.89 11.04 -3.66
C ASP A 192 -4.05 10.02 -3.73
N LEU A 193 -5.22 10.44 -4.24
CA LEU A 193 -6.40 9.58 -4.40
C LEU A 193 -6.04 8.29 -5.13
N TYR A 194 -6.31 7.17 -4.46
CA TYR A 194 -6.08 5.85 -5.00
C TYR A 194 -7.25 4.92 -4.68
N CYS A 195 -7.93 4.45 -5.72
CA CYS A 195 -8.99 3.45 -5.63
C CYS A 195 -8.63 2.20 -6.44
N LEU A 196 -9.26 1.09 -6.08
CA LEU A 196 -9.19 -0.19 -6.75
C LEU A 196 -10.58 -0.58 -7.26
N ALA A 197 -10.65 -1.11 -8.48
CA ALA A 197 -11.84 -1.72 -9.03
C ALA A 197 -11.65 -3.24 -9.11
N LEU A 198 -12.49 -4.00 -8.42
CA LEU A 198 -12.48 -5.45 -8.39
C LEU A 198 -13.59 -5.98 -9.30
N ALA A 199 -13.22 -6.60 -10.42
CA ALA A 199 -14.17 -7.22 -11.33
C ALA A 199 -14.85 -8.43 -10.68
N ARG A 200 -16.18 -8.57 -10.87
CA ARG A 200 -16.94 -9.73 -10.37
C ARG A 200 -16.62 -11.04 -11.10
N PRO A 201 -16.48 -11.07 -12.45
CA PRO A 201 -16.13 -12.29 -13.16
C PRO A 201 -14.85 -12.92 -12.63
N ARG A 202 -14.92 -14.20 -12.27
CA ARG A 202 -13.76 -14.97 -11.81
C ARG A 202 -13.00 -15.53 -13.01
N GLY A 203 -11.71 -15.83 -12.81
CA GLY A 203 -10.87 -16.51 -13.80
C GLY A 203 -10.09 -15.59 -14.74
N ILE A 204 -10.32 -14.26 -14.68
CA ILE A 204 -9.47 -13.27 -15.35
C ILE A 204 -8.23 -13.04 -14.48
N LYS A 205 -7.11 -13.70 -14.80
CA LYS A 205 -5.86 -13.62 -14.03
C LYS A 205 -5.05 -12.37 -14.39
N SER A 206 -5.03 -11.99 -15.66
CA SER A 206 -4.22 -10.87 -16.15
C SER A 206 -4.73 -10.30 -17.48
N LEU A 207 -4.00 -9.33 -18.03
CA LEU A 207 -4.24 -8.77 -19.37
C LEU A 207 -4.29 -9.84 -20.47
N ARG A 208 -3.58 -10.97 -20.31
CA ARG A 208 -3.54 -12.07 -21.29
C ARG A 208 -4.88 -12.81 -21.44
N ASP A 209 -5.74 -12.74 -20.43
CA ASP A 209 -7.06 -13.38 -20.44
C ASP A 209 -8.14 -12.50 -21.06
N LEU A 210 -7.85 -11.21 -21.29
CA LEU A 210 -8.82 -10.30 -21.89
C LEU A 210 -9.14 -10.71 -23.33
N ARG A 211 -10.42 -10.58 -23.67
CA ARG A 211 -11.04 -10.95 -24.96
C ARG A 211 -12.12 -9.92 -25.29
N SER A 212 -12.64 -9.95 -26.51
CA SER A 212 -13.72 -9.05 -26.94
C SER A 212 -14.97 -9.13 -26.07
N GLU A 213 -15.26 -10.29 -25.49
CA GLU A 213 -16.39 -10.47 -24.55
C GLU A 213 -16.27 -9.66 -23.26
N HIS A 214 -15.05 -9.28 -22.88
CA HIS A 214 -14.78 -8.48 -21.67
C HIS A 214 -14.94 -6.97 -21.92
N ILE A 215 -15.13 -6.53 -23.16
CA ILE A 215 -15.28 -5.10 -23.50
C ILE A 215 -16.39 -4.41 -22.68
N PRO A 216 -17.59 -5.00 -22.51
CA PRO A 216 -18.64 -4.40 -21.68
C PRO A 216 -18.22 -4.18 -20.23
N LEU A 217 -17.58 -5.18 -19.60
CA LEU A 217 -17.01 -5.07 -18.24
C LEU A 217 -16.01 -3.91 -18.14
N LEU A 218 -15.05 -3.85 -19.06
CA LEU A 218 -14.00 -2.84 -19.05
C LEU A 218 -14.55 -1.41 -19.24
N LYS A 219 -15.54 -1.25 -20.13
CA LYS A 219 -16.26 0.02 -20.29
C LYS A 219 -17.05 0.38 -19.03
N ASN A 220 -17.71 -0.59 -18.42
CA ASN A 220 -18.47 -0.38 -17.19
C ASN A 220 -17.58 0.13 -16.05
N ILE A 221 -16.41 -0.50 -15.85
CA ILE A 221 -15.41 -0.07 -14.87
C ILE A 221 -14.95 1.37 -15.16
N LEU A 222 -14.66 1.69 -16.42
CA LEU A 222 -14.20 3.01 -16.82
C LEU A 222 -15.27 4.10 -16.59
N ASP A 223 -16.46 3.87 -17.11
CA ASP A 223 -17.52 4.87 -17.18
C ASP A 223 -18.16 5.08 -15.80
N LYS A 224 -18.61 4.00 -15.15
CA LYS A 224 -19.22 4.08 -13.82
C LYS A 224 -18.18 4.44 -12.76
N GLY A 225 -16.96 3.91 -12.85
CA GLY A 225 -15.89 4.23 -11.89
C GLY A 225 -15.50 5.72 -11.89
N ARG A 226 -15.55 6.38 -13.06
CA ARG A 226 -15.33 7.83 -13.18
C ARG A 226 -16.48 8.65 -12.60
N VAL A 227 -17.72 8.24 -12.84
CA VAL A 227 -18.90 8.95 -12.34
C VAL A 227 -19.01 8.83 -10.82
N SER A 228 -18.78 7.65 -10.26
CA SER A 228 -18.82 7.43 -8.81
C SER A 228 -17.76 8.24 -8.07
N LYS A 229 -16.63 8.59 -8.72
CA LYS A 229 -15.63 9.52 -8.15
C LYS A 229 -16.19 10.92 -7.95
N ILE A 230 -17.11 11.39 -8.81
CA ILE A 230 -17.69 12.73 -8.70
C ILE A 230 -18.58 12.82 -7.46
N GLU A 231 -19.36 11.78 -7.15
CA GLU A 231 -20.27 11.80 -5.99
C GLU A 231 -19.56 11.79 -4.63
N ILE A 232 -18.35 11.25 -4.53
CA ILE A 232 -17.56 11.21 -3.28
C ILE A 232 -17.03 12.59 -2.86
N PHE A 233 -16.77 13.47 -3.83
CA PHE A 233 -16.04 14.72 -3.60
C PHE A 233 -16.92 15.98 -3.70
N PHE A 234 -18.22 15.83 -3.91
CA PHE A 234 -19.20 16.93 -3.92
C PHE A 234 -20.13 16.96 -2.69
N PHE A 235 -19.82 16.21 -1.63
CA PHE A 235 -20.44 16.35 -0.30
C PHE A 235 -19.50 17.05 0.69
#